data_AF-A0A7S3F3X4-F1
#
_entry.id   AF-A0A7S3F3X4-F1
#
_cell.length_a   1.000
_cell.length_b   1.000
_cell.length_c   1.000
_cell.angle_alpha   90.00
_cell.angle_beta   90.00
_cell.angle_gamma   90.00
#
_symmetry.space_group_name_H-M   'P 1'
#
loop_
_entity.id
_entity.type
_entity.pdbx_description
1 polymer ?
#
loop_
_entity_poly.entity_id
_entity_poly.type
_entity_poly.pdbx_seq_one_letter_code
_entity_poly.pdbx_strand_id
1 'polypeptide(L)'
;MPPPTSYERLHVPIRSLIPAVLSNTVEVSTSDIRKGAAFDNLKASWGKALNVGDFKTNLKCNYDYNDNKDFLKEASLSGDLMDDGDMKVSYDVSHNFKSKNTEVSLSAVTQGTTLSADYDTDSSLKEVSLQRDVELGDQKVNLKPSWLVQAKTARVKMMSAMGGGNVQAQVDYNTDGGSTAYEVGYSKQLEDGKDVSATFTPDSKELEVEYVDNNFEGGATWTAKATVPLEDVGNTLDAAKLTLKRSWAW
;
A
#
# COMPACT_ATOMS: atom_id res chain seq x y z
N MET A 1 43.17 1.09 2.33
CA MET A 1 41.91 1.20 1.54
C MET A 1 40.87 0.33 2.22
N PRO A 2 39.85 0.90 2.87
CA PRO A 2 38.70 0.11 3.28
C PRO A 2 37.79 -0.15 2.06
N PRO A 3 37.00 -1.24 2.05
CA PRO A 3 36.12 -1.59 0.94
C PRO A 3 34.90 -0.65 0.89
N PRO A 4 34.20 -0.55 -0.25
CA PRO A 4 33.04 0.31 -0.39
C PRO A 4 31.88 -0.22 0.46
N THR A 5 31.38 0.62 1.36
CA THR A 5 30.12 0.41 2.08
C THR A 5 28.98 0.35 1.06
N SER A 6 28.37 -0.83 0.94
CA SER A 6 27.09 -1.00 0.26
C SER A 6 26.03 -0.20 1.02
N TYR A 7 25.57 0.90 0.42
CA TYR A 7 24.38 1.60 0.88
C TYR A 7 23.18 0.66 0.68
N GLU A 8 22.68 0.06 1.77
CA GLU A 8 21.37 -0.57 1.78
C GLU A 8 20.34 0.51 1.41
N ARG A 9 19.79 0.39 0.20
CA ARG A 9 18.67 1.23 -0.23
C ARG A 9 17.47 0.86 0.63
N LEU A 10 17.04 1.81 1.45
CA LEU A 10 15.68 1.89 2.02
C LEU A 10 14.67 1.59 0.89
N HIS A 11 14.19 0.35 0.80
CA HIS A 11 12.98 0.00 0.06
C HIS A 11 11.80 0.40 0.93
N VAL A 12 11.53 1.70 0.96
CA VAL A 12 10.22 2.18 1.39
C VAL A 12 9.28 1.85 0.23
N PRO A 13 8.10 1.25 0.47
CA PRO A 13 7.06 1.22 -0.53
C PRO A 13 6.66 2.68 -0.76
N ILE A 14 7.33 3.34 -1.70
CA ILE A 14 6.68 4.32 -2.55
C ILE A 14 5.36 3.63 -2.91
N ARG A 15 4.22 4.32 -2.77
CA ARG A 15 3.08 3.97 -3.61
C ARG A 15 3.62 4.19 -5.03
N SER A 16 4.36 3.21 -5.53
CA SER A 16 4.62 3.04 -6.92
C SER A 16 3.20 3.08 -7.42
N LEU A 17 2.90 4.10 -8.23
CA LEU A 17 2.05 3.86 -9.38
C LEU A 17 2.64 2.57 -9.94
N ILE A 18 2.04 1.43 -9.59
CA ILE A 18 2.51 0.14 -10.07
C ILE A 18 2.41 0.37 -11.56
N PRO A 19 3.52 0.41 -12.31
CA PRO A 19 3.41 0.49 -13.76
C PRO A 19 2.50 -0.66 -14.09
N ALA A 20 1.29 -0.35 -14.56
CA ALA A 20 0.24 -1.34 -14.69
C ALA A 20 0.87 -2.47 -15.51
N VAL A 21 1.16 -3.60 -14.87
CA VAL A 21 1.78 -4.70 -15.58
C VAL A 21 0.74 -5.05 -16.63
N LEU A 22 1.04 -4.73 -17.89
CA LEU A 22 0.17 -4.96 -19.04
C LEU A 22 0.16 -6.47 -19.36
N SER A 23 0.03 -7.30 -18.33
CA SER A 23 -0.15 -8.73 -18.46
C SER A 23 -1.62 -8.96 -18.74
N ASN A 24 -1.92 -9.43 -19.94
CA ASN A 24 -3.24 -9.93 -20.26
C ASN A 24 -3.42 -11.27 -19.55
N THR A 25 -4.44 -11.39 -18.71
CA THR A 25 -4.74 -12.58 -17.93
C THR A 25 -6.20 -12.98 -18.11
N VAL A 26 -6.46 -14.28 -18.07
CA VAL A 26 -7.81 -14.84 -17.97
C VAL A 26 -7.75 -15.94 -16.92
N GLU A 27 -8.67 -15.89 -15.97
CA GLU A 27 -8.82 -16.85 -14.87
C GLU A 27 -10.25 -17.39 -14.90
N VAL A 28 -10.40 -18.72 -14.94
CA VAL A 28 -11.68 -19.40 -14.75
C VAL A 28 -11.55 -20.20 -13.47
N SER A 29 -12.45 -19.99 -12.51
CA SER A 29 -12.45 -20.71 -11.23
C SER A 29 -13.73 -21.53 -11.07
N THR A 30 -13.60 -22.67 -10.39
CA THR A 30 -14.72 -23.52 -9.95
C THR A 30 -14.36 -24.13 -8.61
N SER A 31 -15.27 -24.07 -7.64
CA SER A 31 -15.13 -24.61 -6.29
C SER A 31 -15.62 -26.06 -6.20
N ASP A 32 -16.36 -26.54 -7.19
CA ASP A 32 -16.92 -27.89 -7.20
C ASP A 32 -17.02 -28.49 -8.60
N ILE A 33 -15.94 -29.16 -9.04
CA ILE A 33 -15.85 -29.87 -10.33
C ILE A 33 -16.82 -31.05 -10.46
N ARG A 34 -17.48 -31.48 -9.37
CA ARG A 34 -18.39 -32.64 -9.37
C ARG A 34 -19.83 -32.27 -9.70
N LYS A 35 -20.18 -30.99 -9.71
CA LYS A 35 -21.55 -30.50 -10.00
C LYS A 35 -21.86 -30.34 -11.49
N GLY A 36 -20.93 -30.70 -12.38
CA GLY A 36 -21.08 -30.60 -13.83
C GLY A 36 -20.27 -29.45 -14.44
N ALA A 37 -20.50 -29.14 -15.72
CA ALA A 37 -19.78 -28.09 -16.45
C ALA A 37 -20.29 -26.68 -16.06
N ALA A 38 -19.87 -26.20 -14.89
CA ALA A 38 -20.13 -24.84 -14.42
C ALA A 38 -18.84 -24.23 -13.84
N PHE A 39 -18.57 -22.98 -14.21
CA PHE A 39 -17.57 -22.15 -13.55
C PHE A 39 -18.26 -21.28 -12.48
N ASP A 40 -17.56 -20.99 -11.40
CA ASP A 40 -18.02 -20.09 -10.34
C ASP A 40 -17.68 -18.64 -10.63
N ASN A 41 -16.54 -18.39 -11.27
CA ASN A 41 -16.17 -17.06 -11.71
C ASN A 41 -15.31 -17.11 -12.97
N LEU A 42 -15.40 -16.05 -13.75
CA LEU A 42 -14.52 -15.75 -14.87
C LEU A 42 -13.98 -14.34 -14.64
N LYS A 43 -12.66 -14.22 -14.54
CA LYS A 43 -11.97 -12.93 -14.49
C LYS A 43 -11.09 -12.79 -15.71
N ALA A 44 -10.98 -11.57 -16.21
CA ALA A 44 -10.03 -11.23 -17.25
C ALA A 44 -9.44 -9.86 -16.97
N SER A 45 -8.15 -9.69 -17.22
CA SER A 45 -7.48 -8.39 -17.22
C SER A 45 -6.77 -8.23 -18.53
N TRP A 46 -6.87 -7.06 -19.15
CA TRP A 46 -6.06 -6.73 -20.32
C TRP A 46 -5.66 -5.28 -20.28
N GLY A 47 -4.56 -4.98 -20.94
CA GLY A 47 -4.10 -3.61 -21.03
C GLY A 47 -3.40 -3.31 -22.34
N LYS A 48 -3.29 -2.01 -22.62
CA LYS A 48 -2.57 -1.51 -23.79
C LYS A 48 -1.94 -0.16 -23.47
N ALA A 49 -0.68 -0.01 -23.80
CA ALA A 49 -0.06 1.31 -23.92
C ALA A 49 -0.63 2.03 -25.15
N LEU A 50 -1.13 3.24 -24.94
CA LEU A 50 -1.74 4.12 -25.91
C LEU A 50 -0.89 5.39 -26.02
N ASN A 51 -0.83 5.93 -27.23
CA ASN A 51 -0.35 7.29 -27.46
C ASN A 51 -1.57 8.16 -27.76
N VAL A 52 -1.86 9.12 -26.89
CA VAL A 52 -2.98 10.06 -27.05
C VAL A 52 -2.38 11.44 -27.25
N GLY A 53 -2.21 11.84 -28.52
CA GLY A 53 -1.37 12.98 -28.86
C GLY A 53 0.08 12.72 -28.43
N ASP A 54 0.64 13.63 -27.64
CA ASP A 54 2.00 13.53 -27.10
C ASP A 54 2.07 12.72 -25.79
N PHE A 55 0.93 12.35 -25.21
CA PHE A 55 0.87 11.62 -23.95
C PHE A 55 0.96 10.12 -24.15
N LYS A 56 1.83 9.48 -23.36
CA LYS A 56 1.89 8.01 -23.23
C LYS A 56 1.04 7.59 -22.05
N THR A 57 0.00 6.81 -22.32
CA THR A 57 -0.98 6.38 -21.33
C THR A 57 -1.14 4.87 -21.37
N ASN A 58 -1.23 4.23 -20.21
CA ASN A 58 -1.57 2.83 -20.09
C ASN A 58 -3.07 2.71 -19.80
N LEU A 59 -3.80 2.05 -20.70
CA LEU A 59 -5.16 1.59 -20.44
C LEU A 59 -5.08 0.19 -19.83
N LYS A 60 -5.83 -0.05 -18.76
CA LYS A 60 -6.09 -1.38 -18.21
C LYS A 60 -7.59 -1.56 -18.00
N CYS A 61 -8.10 -2.73 -18.36
CA CYS A 61 -9.48 -3.11 -18.12
C CYS A 61 -9.51 -4.41 -17.33
N ASN A 62 -10.45 -4.50 -16.40
CA ASN A 62 -10.69 -5.68 -15.58
C ASN A 62 -12.15 -6.11 -15.73
N TYR A 63 -12.36 -7.40 -15.97
CA TYR A 63 -13.65 -8.09 -15.94
C TYR A 63 -13.66 -9.09 -14.79
N ASP A 64 -14.79 -9.18 -14.10
CA ASP A 64 -15.05 -10.18 -13.07
C ASP A 64 -16.55 -10.51 -13.12
N TYR A 65 -16.88 -11.73 -13.54
CA TYR A 65 -18.26 -12.18 -13.75
C TYR A 65 -19.10 -12.10 -12.46
N ASN A 66 -18.51 -12.40 -11.30
CA ASN A 66 -19.22 -12.34 -10.02
C ASN A 66 -19.40 -10.90 -9.52
N ASP A 67 -18.47 -10.02 -9.85
CA ASP A 67 -18.61 -8.62 -9.46
C ASP A 67 -19.58 -7.88 -10.39
N ASN A 68 -19.32 -7.87 -11.70
CA ASN A 68 -20.16 -7.21 -12.70
C ASN A 68 -20.39 -8.11 -13.91
N LYS A 69 -21.44 -8.93 -13.86
CA LYS A 69 -21.72 -9.95 -14.87
C LYS A 69 -21.86 -9.40 -16.29
N ASP A 70 -22.56 -8.27 -16.44
CA ASP A 70 -23.00 -7.76 -17.74
C ASP A 70 -22.03 -6.75 -18.38
N PHE A 71 -20.98 -6.34 -17.67
CA PHE A 71 -20.02 -5.34 -18.15
C PHE A 71 -18.65 -5.46 -17.48
N LEU A 72 -17.69 -4.59 -17.83
CA LEU A 72 -16.41 -4.51 -17.13
C LEU A 72 -16.62 -4.27 -15.63
N LYS A 73 -15.75 -4.85 -14.79
CA LYS A 73 -15.64 -4.45 -13.39
C LYS A 73 -15.08 -3.03 -13.31
N GLU A 74 -13.99 -2.78 -14.02
CA GLU A 74 -13.21 -1.56 -13.91
C GLU A 74 -12.43 -1.26 -15.20
N ALA A 75 -12.19 0.02 -15.48
CA ALA A 75 -11.18 0.47 -16.42
C ALA A 75 -10.32 1.56 -15.77
N SER A 76 -9.01 1.52 -16.01
CA SER A 76 -8.07 2.52 -15.53
C SER A 76 -7.14 3.06 -16.61
N LEU A 77 -6.75 4.31 -16.45
CA LEU A 77 -5.81 5.04 -17.30
C LEU A 77 -4.73 5.64 -16.40
N SER A 78 -3.48 5.32 -16.66
CA SER A 78 -2.35 5.91 -15.93
C SER A 78 -1.23 6.34 -16.87
N GLY A 79 -0.51 7.38 -16.50
CA GLY A 79 0.56 7.91 -17.33
C GLY A 79 1.17 9.17 -16.76
N ASP A 80 2.02 9.78 -17.58
CA ASP A 80 2.70 11.03 -17.27
C ASP A 80 2.16 12.15 -18.16
N LEU A 81 1.67 13.22 -17.54
CA LEU A 81 1.31 14.47 -18.20
C LEU A 81 2.56 15.29 -18.55
N MET A 82 3.61 15.15 -17.75
CA MET A 82 4.87 15.84 -17.96
C MET A 82 6.00 15.02 -17.36
N ASP A 83 7.13 14.96 -18.04
CA ASP A 83 8.39 14.43 -17.52
C ASP A 83 9.54 15.12 -18.27
N ASP A 84 10.09 16.18 -17.69
CA ASP A 84 11.18 16.97 -18.29
C ASP A 84 12.53 16.77 -17.57
N GLY A 85 12.57 15.86 -16.59
CA GLY A 85 13.72 15.57 -15.73
C GLY A 85 13.75 16.36 -14.42
N ASP A 86 13.26 17.60 -14.40
CA ASP A 86 13.18 18.44 -13.19
C ASP A 86 11.82 18.33 -12.50
N MET A 87 10.78 18.14 -13.30
CA MET A 87 9.42 17.95 -12.86
C MET A 87 8.76 16.77 -13.60
N LYS A 88 8.13 15.90 -12.82
CA LYS A 88 7.28 14.82 -13.34
C LYS A 88 5.89 14.96 -12.78
N VAL A 89 4.89 15.05 -13.64
CA VAL A 89 3.47 15.06 -13.26
C VAL A 89 2.82 13.80 -13.80
N SER A 90 2.38 12.93 -12.89
CA SER A 90 1.75 11.65 -13.18
C SER A 90 0.29 11.63 -12.74
N TYR A 91 -0.50 10.80 -13.40
CA TYR A 91 -1.88 10.56 -13.05
C TYR A 91 -2.21 9.06 -13.08
N ASP A 92 -3.19 8.69 -12.27
CA ASP A 92 -3.89 7.41 -12.31
C ASP A 92 -5.38 7.69 -12.15
N VAL A 93 -6.19 7.19 -13.07
CA VAL A 93 -7.65 7.29 -13.02
C VAL A 93 -8.20 5.89 -13.11
N SER A 94 -9.04 5.49 -12.17
CA SER A 94 -9.78 4.24 -12.22
C SER A 94 -11.27 4.50 -12.14
N HIS A 95 -12.07 3.79 -12.93
CA HIS A 95 -13.51 3.83 -12.85
C HIS A 95 -14.07 2.43 -12.66
N ASN A 96 -14.74 2.21 -11.53
CA ASN A 96 -15.49 1.00 -11.26
C ASN A 96 -16.93 1.14 -11.81
N PHE A 97 -17.29 0.31 -12.78
CA PHE A 97 -18.57 0.44 -13.47
C PHE A 97 -19.77 -0.05 -12.65
N LYS A 98 -19.55 -0.89 -11.62
CA LYS A 98 -20.62 -1.38 -10.74
C LYS A 98 -20.97 -0.36 -9.69
N SER A 99 -19.97 0.12 -8.93
CA SER A 99 -20.19 1.16 -7.92
C SER A 99 -20.37 2.54 -8.53
N LYS A 100 -19.98 2.71 -9.80
CA LYS A 100 -19.91 3.99 -10.52
C LYS A 100 -18.92 4.98 -9.89
N ASN A 101 -18.02 4.47 -9.04
CA ASN A 101 -17.00 5.27 -8.40
C ASN A 101 -15.86 5.53 -9.38
N THR A 102 -15.43 6.79 -9.51
CA THR A 102 -14.18 7.15 -10.18
C THR A 102 -13.16 7.60 -9.15
N GLU A 103 -12.01 6.94 -9.11
CA GLU A 103 -10.84 7.34 -8.32
C GLU A 103 -9.83 8.05 -9.23
N VAL A 104 -9.23 9.13 -8.72
CA VAL A 104 -8.21 9.90 -9.40
C VAL A 104 -7.07 10.17 -8.43
N SER A 105 -5.87 9.75 -8.78
CA SER A 105 -4.63 10.08 -8.08
C SER A 105 -3.76 10.96 -8.98
N LEU A 106 -3.36 12.12 -8.50
CA LEU A 106 -2.39 13.01 -9.14
C LEU A 106 -1.11 13.06 -8.31
N SER A 107 0.03 13.04 -8.97
CA SER A 107 1.33 13.14 -8.33
C SER A 107 2.24 14.07 -9.10
N ALA A 108 2.90 15.00 -8.39
CA ALA A 108 3.93 15.87 -8.95
C ALA A 108 5.23 15.67 -8.18
N VAL A 109 6.30 15.30 -8.87
CA VAL A 109 7.64 15.14 -8.31
C VAL A 109 8.49 16.29 -8.80
N THR A 110 9.08 17.05 -7.87
CA THR A 110 10.04 18.12 -8.19
C THR A 110 11.09 18.23 -7.10
N GLN A 111 12.36 18.30 -7.48
CA GLN A 111 13.50 18.50 -6.56
C GLN A 111 13.48 17.55 -5.33
N GLY A 112 13.15 16.28 -5.54
CA GLY A 112 13.09 15.25 -4.50
C GLY A 112 11.86 15.32 -3.58
N THR A 113 10.93 16.25 -3.80
CA THR A 113 9.62 16.28 -3.15
C THR A 113 8.58 15.67 -4.07
N THR A 114 7.72 14.82 -3.53
CA THR A 114 6.49 14.36 -4.19
C THR A 114 5.30 15.02 -3.52
N LEU A 115 4.46 15.71 -4.29
CA LEU A 115 3.14 16.18 -3.89
C LEU A 115 2.11 15.23 -4.50
N SER A 116 1.12 14.78 -3.74
CA SER A 116 0.06 13.91 -4.23
C SER A 116 -1.32 14.40 -3.77
N ALA A 117 -2.31 14.18 -4.61
CA ALA A 117 -3.71 14.43 -4.31
C ALA A 117 -4.56 13.24 -4.79
N ASP A 118 -5.38 12.72 -3.88
CA ASP A 118 -6.29 11.61 -4.14
C ASP A 118 -7.73 12.12 -4.08
N TYR A 119 -8.52 11.78 -5.10
CA TYR A 119 -9.93 12.11 -5.23
C TYR A 119 -10.72 10.85 -5.53
N ASP A 120 -11.96 10.78 -5.06
CA ASP A 120 -12.95 9.88 -5.65
C ASP A 120 -14.35 10.49 -5.67
N THR A 121 -15.26 9.93 -6.45
CA THR A 121 -16.61 10.51 -6.60
C THR A 121 -17.49 10.42 -5.34
N ASP A 122 -17.28 9.42 -4.48
CA ASP A 122 -18.02 9.28 -3.23
C ASP A 122 -17.46 10.23 -2.17
N SER A 123 -16.14 10.36 -2.11
CA SER A 123 -15.47 11.13 -1.06
C SER A 123 -15.11 12.57 -1.44
N SER A 124 -15.24 12.93 -2.72
CA SER A 124 -14.56 14.08 -3.31
C SER A 124 -13.04 14.00 -3.09
N LEU A 125 -12.38 15.09 -2.69
CA LEU A 125 -10.95 15.05 -2.35
C LEU A 125 -10.76 14.22 -1.07
N LYS A 126 -10.02 13.10 -1.15
CA LYS A 126 -9.71 12.19 -0.03
C LYS A 126 -8.53 12.69 0.78
N GLU A 127 -7.41 12.93 0.12
CA GLU A 127 -6.13 13.22 0.75
C GLU A 127 -5.28 14.16 -0.11
N VAL A 128 -4.58 15.08 0.54
CA VAL A 128 -3.45 15.80 -0.06
C VAL A 128 -2.22 15.48 0.77
N SER A 129 -1.12 15.06 0.13
CA SER A 129 0.09 14.65 0.84
C SER A 129 1.34 15.19 0.18
N LEU A 130 2.38 15.37 1.00
CA LEU A 130 3.74 15.61 0.54
C LEU A 130 4.60 14.44 1.01
N GLN A 131 5.65 14.11 0.27
CA GLN A 131 6.66 13.16 0.68
C GLN A 131 8.03 13.69 0.28
N ARG A 132 8.96 13.72 1.22
CA ARG A 132 10.35 14.13 0.97
C ARG A 132 11.30 13.40 1.91
N ASP A 133 12.47 13.04 1.39
CA ASP A 133 13.58 12.61 2.24
C ASP A 133 14.31 13.84 2.81
N VAL A 134 14.49 13.87 4.13
CA VAL A 134 15.17 14.94 4.86
C VAL A 134 16.34 14.34 5.63
N GLU A 135 17.49 15.02 5.60
CA GLU A 135 18.66 14.67 6.41
C GLU A 135 18.55 15.36 7.77
N LEU A 136 18.53 14.57 8.85
CA LEU A 136 18.50 15.03 10.23
C LEU A 136 19.74 14.49 10.95
N GLY A 137 20.82 15.27 10.89
CA GLY A 137 22.14 14.80 11.33
C GLY A 137 22.60 13.62 10.46
N ASP A 138 22.99 12.51 11.10
CA ASP A 138 23.45 11.30 10.40
C ASP A 138 22.30 10.38 9.94
N GLN A 139 21.05 10.82 10.11
CA GLN A 139 19.87 10.02 9.81
C GLN A 139 19.12 10.57 8.60
N LYS A 140 18.79 9.68 7.66
CA LYS A 140 17.88 9.98 6.57
C LYS A 140 16.46 9.63 7.00
N VAL A 141 15.56 10.62 7.00
CA VAL A 141 14.18 10.46 7.41
C VAL A 141 13.26 10.77 6.23
N ASN A 142 12.42 9.81 5.87
CA ASN A 142 11.32 10.03 4.94
C ASN A 142 10.16 10.67 5.69
N LEU A 143 9.85 11.92 5.36
CA LEU A 143 8.80 12.71 5.96
C LEU A 143 7.61 12.78 5.01
N LYS A 144 6.42 12.38 5.49
CA LYS A 144 5.18 12.35 4.72
C LYS A 144 4.02 13.00 5.49
N PRO A 145 3.88 14.34 5.47
CA PRO A 145 2.70 14.99 5.98
C PRO A 145 1.53 14.84 5.00
N SER A 146 0.32 14.73 5.52
CA SER A 146 -0.88 14.69 4.72
C SER A 146 -2.09 15.27 5.44
N TRP A 147 -3.09 15.63 4.64
CA TRP A 147 -4.37 16.13 5.08
C TRP A 147 -5.46 15.20 4.57
N LEU A 148 -6.05 14.42 5.48
CA LEU A 148 -7.19 13.57 5.20
C LEU A 148 -8.45 14.43 5.29
N VAL A 149 -8.99 14.81 4.14
CA VAL A 149 -9.97 15.90 4.01
C VAL A 149 -11.28 15.56 4.72
N GLN A 150 -11.84 14.38 4.46
CA GLN A 150 -13.11 13.97 5.06
C GLN A 150 -13.01 13.75 6.56
N ALA A 151 -11.91 13.14 7.00
CA ALA A 151 -11.63 12.92 8.41
C ALA A 151 -11.18 14.20 9.14
N LYS A 152 -10.94 15.29 8.39
CA LYS A 152 -10.38 16.55 8.88
C LYS A 152 -9.18 16.33 9.79
N THR A 153 -8.27 15.49 9.31
CA THR A 153 -7.13 15.00 10.09
C THR A 153 -5.84 15.37 9.39
N ALA A 154 -4.99 16.11 10.10
CA ALA A 154 -3.61 16.36 9.71
C ALA A 154 -2.76 15.20 10.21
N ARG A 155 -2.13 14.50 9.29
CA ARG A 155 -1.29 13.34 9.56
C ARG A 155 0.16 13.68 9.26
N VAL A 156 1.08 13.23 10.10
CA VAL A 156 2.51 13.26 9.81
C VAL A 156 3.05 11.86 10.01
N LYS A 157 3.54 11.25 8.93
CA LYS A 157 4.32 10.00 8.99
C LYS A 157 5.80 10.30 8.81
N MET A 158 6.62 9.64 9.62
CA MET A 158 8.08 9.69 9.53
C MET A 158 8.60 8.26 9.49
N MET A 159 9.52 7.97 8.59
CA MET A 159 10.15 6.66 8.47
C MET A 159 11.67 6.82 8.37
N SER A 160 12.43 5.94 9.00
CA SER A 160 13.89 5.96 8.93
C SER A 160 14.47 4.56 9.09
N ALA A 161 15.62 4.31 8.48
CA ALA A 161 16.36 3.07 8.72
C ALA A 161 17.09 3.16 10.06
N MET A 162 16.89 2.18 10.94
CA MET A 162 17.56 2.09 12.23
C MET A 162 17.83 0.64 12.61
N GLY A 163 19.06 0.32 13.02
CA GLY A 163 19.43 -1.00 13.53
C GLY A 163 19.28 -2.16 12.52
N GLY A 164 19.45 -1.87 11.23
CA GLY A 164 19.23 -2.85 10.14
C GLY A 164 17.74 -3.18 9.93
N GLY A 165 16.83 -2.33 10.40
CA GLY A 165 15.40 -2.36 10.09
C GLY A 165 14.89 -0.95 9.80
N ASN A 166 13.57 -0.77 9.76
CA ASN A 166 12.89 0.49 9.54
C ASN A 166 12.03 0.83 10.75
N VAL A 167 12.17 2.03 11.28
CA VAL A 167 11.27 2.61 12.27
C VAL A 167 10.28 3.55 11.58
N GLN A 168 9.03 3.54 12.02
CA GLN A 168 8.01 4.51 11.63
C GLN A 168 7.38 5.16 12.85
N ALA A 169 7.01 6.43 12.71
CA ALA A 169 6.14 7.12 13.64
C ALA A 169 5.06 7.85 12.85
N GLN A 170 3.83 7.80 13.35
CA GLN A 170 2.69 8.52 12.80
C GLN A 170 2.00 9.30 13.91
N VAL A 171 1.65 10.54 13.58
CA VAL A 171 0.80 11.40 14.42
C VAL A 171 -0.39 11.84 13.58
N ASP A 172 -1.59 11.61 14.08
CA ASP A 172 -2.84 12.04 13.47
C ASP A 172 -3.52 13.05 14.38
N TYR A 173 -3.70 14.28 13.91
CA TYR A 173 -4.36 15.36 14.62
C TYR A 173 -5.70 15.71 13.95
N ASN A 174 -6.80 15.44 14.65
CA ASN A 174 -8.13 15.84 14.20
C ASN A 174 -8.36 17.33 14.47
N THR A 175 -8.60 18.14 13.44
CA THR A 175 -8.71 19.60 13.59
C THR A 175 -10.08 20.08 14.05
N ASP A 176 -11.10 19.24 13.99
CA ASP A 176 -12.46 19.56 14.44
C ASP A 176 -12.62 19.39 15.96
N GLY A 177 -11.92 18.41 16.54
CA GLY A 177 -12.00 18.08 17.97
C GLY A 177 -10.69 18.22 18.75
N GLY A 178 -9.57 18.42 18.06
CA GLY A 178 -8.25 18.55 18.67
C GLY A 178 -7.66 17.25 19.23
N SER A 179 -8.26 16.10 18.95
CA SER A 179 -7.74 14.81 19.40
C SER A 179 -6.50 14.41 18.61
N THR A 180 -5.53 13.80 19.29
CA THR A 180 -4.30 13.31 18.68
C THR A 180 -4.17 11.81 18.89
N ALA A 181 -3.94 11.06 17.82
CA ALA A 181 -3.61 9.64 17.86
C ALA A 181 -2.17 9.42 17.41
N TYR A 182 -1.54 8.40 17.99
CA TYR A 182 -0.14 8.06 17.75
C TYR A 182 -0.01 6.61 17.30
N GLU A 183 0.99 6.33 16.47
CA GLU A 183 1.40 4.98 16.14
C GLU A 183 2.92 4.95 15.97
N VAL A 184 3.58 3.94 16.53
CA VAL A 184 5.01 3.70 16.34
C VAL A 184 5.16 2.29 15.81
N GLY A 185 5.94 2.13 14.74
CA GLY A 185 6.20 0.81 14.17
C GLY A 185 7.68 0.55 13.97
N TYR A 186 8.02 -0.73 13.93
CA TYR A 186 9.31 -1.26 13.54
C TYR A 186 9.10 -2.39 12.56
N SER A 187 9.92 -2.48 11.52
CA SER A 187 9.91 -3.62 10.61
C SER A 187 11.34 -3.98 10.23
N LYS A 188 11.59 -5.26 10.01
CA LYS A 188 12.89 -5.76 9.59
C LYS A 188 12.73 -7.03 8.77
N GLN A 189 13.40 -7.06 7.64
CA GLN A 189 13.66 -8.30 6.94
C GLN A 189 14.73 -9.07 7.72
N LEU A 190 14.41 -10.29 8.14
CA LEU A 190 15.33 -11.13 8.91
C LEU A 190 16.28 -11.87 7.96
N GLU A 191 15.71 -12.47 6.93
CA GLU A 191 16.40 -13.11 5.81
C GLU A 191 15.46 -13.11 4.58
N ASP A 192 15.94 -13.59 3.44
CA ASP A 192 15.10 -13.65 2.24
C ASP A 192 13.80 -14.41 2.53
N GLY A 193 12.68 -13.86 2.06
CA GLY A 193 11.34 -14.39 2.29
C GLY A 193 10.81 -14.35 3.74
N LYS A 194 11.54 -13.78 4.71
CA LYS A 194 11.10 -13.70 6.12
C LYS A 194 11.19 -12.30 6.69
N ASP A 195 10.06 -11.82 7.18
CA ASP A 195 9.89 -10.45 7.69
C ASP A 195 9.27 -10.45 9.08
N VAL A 196 9.69 -9.51 9.92
CA VAL A 196 9.04 -9.21 11.20
C VAL A 196 8.64 -7.75 11.25
N SER A 197 7.46 -7.46 11.79
CA SER A 197 7.01 -6.12 12.10
C SER A 197 6.41 -6.06 13.50
N ALA A 198 6.49 -4.89 14.12
CA ALA A 198 5.85 -4.59 15.38
C ALA A 198 5.22 -3.20 15.31
N THR A 199 3.99 -3.05 15.76
CA THR A 199 3.23 -1.79 15.76
C THR A 199 2.66 -1.57 17.15
N PHE A 200 2.97 -0.41 17.73
CA PHE A 200 2.43 0.04 19.00
C PHE A 200 1.48 1.21 18.77
N THR A 201 0.25 1.06 19.25
CA THR A 201 -0.79 2.09 19.18
C THR A 201 -1.16 2.48 20.62
N PRO A 202 -0.67 3.63 21.14
CA PRO A 202 -0.92 4.04 22.52
C PRO A 202 -2.39 4.14 22.90
N ASP A 203 -3.27 4.51 21.98
CA ASP A 203 -4.70 4.69 22.27
C ASP A 203 -5.41 3.36 22.54
N SER A 204 -5.07 2.31 21.78
CA SER A 204 -5.59 0.96 22.02
C SER A 204 -4.83 0.22 23.12
N LYS A 205 -3.65 0.71 23.51
CA LYS A 205 -2.74 0.06 24.47
C LYS A 205 -2.38 -1.35 24.02
N GLU A 206 -2.19 -1.53 22.72
CA GLU A 206 -1.85 -2.81 22.13
C GLU A 206 -0.50 -2.74 21.41
N LEU A 207 0.30 -3.78 21.58
CA LEU A 207 1.44 -4.10 20.74
C LEU A 207 1.06 -5.23 19.79
N GLU A 208 1.08 -4.95 18.51
CA GLU A 208 0.96 -5.95 17.46
C GLU A 208 2.35 -6.38 16.99
N VAL A 209 2.58 -7.67 16.86
CA VAL A 209 3.78 -8.24 16.24
C VAL A 209 3.36 -9.20 15.15
N GLU A 210 3.87 -9.01 13.93
CA GLU A 210 3.61 -9.88 12.80
C GLU A 210 4.91 -10.47 12.27
N TYR A 211 4.87 -11.76 11.92
CA TYR A 211 5.94 -12.50 11.28
C TYR A 211 5.42 -13.13 10.00
N VAL A 212 6.11 -12.91 8.89
CA VAL A 212 5.76 -13.45 7.58
C VAL A 212 6.89 -14.37 7.10
N ASP A 213 6.54 -15.53 6.57
CA ASP A 213 7.46 -16.51 6.01
C ASP A 213 6.93 -17.06 4.67
N ASN A 214 7.65 -16.79 3.59
CA ASN A 214 7.36 -17.27 2.24
C ASN A 214 8.15 -18.53 1.84
N ASN A 215 9.02 -18.99 2.73
CA ASN A 215 9.96 -20.08 2.49
C ASN A 215 9.65 -21.33 3.31
N PHE A 216 8.79 -21.21 4.34
CA PHE A 216 8.32 -22.34 5.13
C PHE A 216 7.69 -23.44 4.28
N GLU A 217 6.95 -23.06 3.22
CA GLU A 217 6.29 -23.98 2.31
C GLU A 217 6.29 -23.42 0.89
N GLY A 218 6.74 -24.22 -0.08
CA GLY A 218 6.83 -23.80 -1.49
C GLY A 218 5.47 -23.36 -2.07
N GLY A 219 5.41 -22.14 -2.58
CA GLY A 219 4.20 -21.56 -3.17
C GLY A 219 3.18 -21.02 -2.17
N ALA A 220 3.50 -21.00 -0.88
CA ALA A 220 2.65 -20.49 0.18
C ALA A 220 3.35 -19.45 1.06
N THR A 221 2.57 -18.47 1.54
CA THR A 221 2.96 -17.47 2.53
C THR A 221 2.28 -17.79 3.86
N TRP A 222 3.08 -17.89 4.91
CA TRP A 222 2.63 -18.02 6.27
C TRP A 222 2.75 -16.69 7.01
N THR A 223 1.73 -16.33 7.79
CA THR A 223 1.71 -15.11 8.60
C THR A 223 1.27 -15.46 10.01
N ALA A 224 2.14 -15.23 10.99
CA ALA A 224 1.84 -15.33 12.41
C ALA A 224 1.71 -13.92 12.99
N LYS A 225 0.63 -13.65 13.70
CA LYS A 225 0.35 -12.33 14.31
C LYS A 225 0.01 -12.49 15.78
N ALA A 226 0.64 -11.69 16.62
CA ALA A 226 0.38 -11.58 18.05
C ALA A 226 -0.12 -10.18 18.37
N THR A 227 -1.28 -10.06 19.01
CA THR A 227 -1.78 -8.81 19.58
C THR A 227 -1.69 -8.89 21.10
N VAL A 228 -0.80 -8.11 21.68
CA VAL A 228 -0.47 -8.10 23.11
C VAL A 228 -1.08 -6.86 23.75
N PRO A 229 -2.11 -6.99 24.61
CA PRO A 229 -2.59 -5.87 25.41
C PRO A 229 -1.53 -5.49 26.45
N LEU A 230 -1.34 -4.18 26.66
CA LEU A 230 -0.28 -3.63 27.51
C LEU A 230 -0.78 -3.08 28.86
N GLU A 231 -2.08 -3.08 29.10
CA GLU A 231 -2.67 -2.64 30.37
C GLU A 231 -3.41 -3.76 31.12
N ASP A 232 -3.33 -3.69 32.46
CA ASP A 232 -4.11 -4.47 33.44
C ASP A 232 -4.21 -5.98 33.20
N VAL A 233 -3.18 -6.55 32.58
CA VAL A 233 -3.04 -7.98 32.39
C VAL A 233 -2.01 -8.53 33.35
N GLY A 234 -2.47 -9.33 34.32
CA GLY A 234 -1.58 -9.99 35.30
C GLY A 234 -0.50 -10.84 34.63
N ASN A 235 -0.77 -11.39 33.45
CA ASN A 235 0.21 -12.01 32.56
C ASN A 235 -0.05 -11.58 31.10
N THR A 236 0.87 -10.81 30.52
CA THR A 236 0.81 -10.30 29.15
C THR A 236 0.86 -11.40 28.09
N LEU A 237 1.52 -12.54 28.36
CA LEU A 237 1.58 -13.66 27.42
C LEU A 237 0.24 -14.41 27.36
N ASP A 238 -0.42 -14.60 28.50
CA ASP A 238 -1.71 -15.29 28.56
C ASP A 238 -2.85 -14.47 27.91
N ALA A 239 -2.72 -13.15 27.93
CA ALA A 239 -3.67 -12.24 27.32
C ALA A 239 -3.41 -11.97 25.83
N ALA A 240 -2.28 -12.42 25.30
CA ALA A 240 -1.93 -12.23 23.90
C ALA A 240 -2.86 -13.04 22.98
N LYS A 241 -3.40 -12.39 21.95
CA LYS A 241 -4.17 -13.06 20.90
C LYS A 241 -3.23 -13.46 19.77
N LEU A 242 -3.16 -14.76 19.47
CA LEU A 242 -2.35 -15.30 18.38
C LEU A 242 -3.23 -15.69 17.20
N THR A 243 -2.82 -15.28 16.01
CA THR A 243 -3.44 -15.67 14.74
C THR A 243 -2.37 -16.26 13.83
N LEU A 244 -2.70 -17.36 13.16
CA LEU A 244 -1.86 -17.97 12.13
C LEU A 244 -2.65 -18.08 10.84
N LYS A 245 -2.08 -17.60 9.73
CA LYS A 245 -2.68 -17.61 8.40
C LYS A 245 -1.73 -18.25 7.41
N ARG A 246 -2.27 -19.05 6.49
CA ARG A 246 -1.59 -19.59 5.31
C ARG A 246 -2.31 -19.09 4.06
N SER A 247 -1.56 -18.57 3.09
CA SER A 247 -2.08 -18.08 1.80
C SER A 247 -1.26 -18.69 0.66
N TRP A 248 -1.86 -19.05 -0.48
CA TRP A 248 -1.12 -19.58 -1.64
C TRP A 248 -1.82 -19.18 -2.93
N ALA A 249 -1.04 -19.05 -4.01
CA ALA A 249 -1.54 -18.93 -5.37
C ALA A 249 -1.56 -20.33 -6.02
N TRP A 250 -2.59 -20.61 -6.81
CA TRP A 250 -2.77 -21.87 -7.54
C TRP A 250 -2.90 -21.60 -9.03
#